data_AF-A0A2D6F3C9-F1
#
_entry.id   AF-A0A2D6F3C9-F1
#
_cell.length_a   1.000
_cell.length_b   1.000
_cell.length_c   1.000
_cell.angle_alpha   90.00
_cell.angle_beta   90.00
_cell.angle_gamma   90.00
#
_symmetry.space_group_name_H-M   'P 1'
#
loop_
_entity.id
_entity.type
_entity.pdbx_description
1 polymer ?
#
loop_
_entity_poly.entity_id
_entity_poly.type
_entity_poly.pdbx_seq_one_letter_code
_entity_poly.pdbx_strand_id
1 'polypeptide(L)' 'MKAVKDERWIKALHCGKVSCEETIKEETSGVKSNCIPFEQSKTISGNCVFCGEKAKYEVLFAKSY' A
#
# COMPACT_ATOMS: atom_id res chain seq x y z
N MET A 1 -6.30 3.74 9.47
CA MET A 1 -4.99 3.07 9.59
C MET A 1 -4.11 3.84 10.57
N LYS A 2 -3.91 3.36 11.81
CA LYS A 2 -3.17 4.07 12.87
C LYS A 2 -1.64 4.00 12.76
N ALA A 3 -1.10 3.22 11.82
CA ALA A 3 0.33 2.90 11.76
C ALA A 3 1.23 3.96 11.09
N VAL A 4 0.66 4.87 10.28
CA VAL A 4 1.42 5.87 9.51
C VAL A 4 2.02 6.96 10.40
N LYS A 5 1.46 7.16 11.61
CA LYS A 5 1.86 8.25 12.51
C LYS A 5 3.23 8.06 13.16
N ASP A 6 3.79 6.85 13.06
CA ASP A 6 5.01 6.42 13.76
C ASP A 6 6.22 6.23 12.80
N GLU A 7 6.17 6.76 11.58
CA GLU A 7 7.27 6.69 10.60
C GLU A 7 7.70 5.25 10.21
N ARG A 8 6.85 4.27 10.49
CA ARG A 8 7.10 2.86 10.15
C ARG A 8 6.64 2.54 8.74
N TRP A 9 7.40 1.69 8.06
CA TRP A 9 7.04 1.14 6.76
C TRP A 9 5.87 0.16 6.94
N ILE A 10 4.83 0.30 6.12
CA ILE A 10 3.62 -0.51 6.17
C ILE A 10 3.59 -1.36 4.92
N LYS A 11 3.60 -2.67 5.10
CA LYS A 11 3.33 -3.63 4.04
C LYS A 11 1.83 -3.81 3.90
N ALA A 12 1.29 -3.50 2.73
CA ALA A 12 -0.13 -3.67 2.46
C ALA A 12 -0.39 -4.21 1.05
N LEU A 13 -1.52 -4.88 0.91
CA LEU A 13 -1.98 -5.41 -0.35
C LEU A 13 -2.64 -4.31 -1.18
N HIS A 14 -2.22 -4.18 -2.44
CA HIS A 14 -2.70 -3.16 -3.35
C HIS A 14 -3.20 -3.75 -4.66
N CYS A 15 -4.25 -3.15 -5.24
CA CYS A 15 -4.80 -3.57 -6.53
C CYS A 15 -3.95 -3.12 -7.73
N GLY A 16 -3.03 -2.15 -7.55
CA GLY A 16 -2.20 -1.59 -8.62
C GLY A 16 -2.91 -0.54 -9.49
N LYS A 17 -4.04 0.00 -9.03
CA LYS A 17 -4.73 1.12 -9.69
C LYS A 17 -4.15 2.44 -9.19
N VAL A 18 -3.86 3.35 -10.12
CA VAL A 18 -3.36 4.71 -9.84
C VAL A 18 -4.33 5.47 -8.94
N SER A 19 -5.64 5.39 -9.21
CA SER A 19 -6.65 6.08 -8.39
C SER A 19 -6.58 5.68 -6.92
N CYS A 20 -6.27 4.41 -6.61
CA CYS A 20 -6.12 3.97 -5.24
C CYS A 20 -4.82 4.51 -4.60
N GLU A 21 -3.74 4.68 -5.36
CA GLU A 21 -2.49 5.28 -4.85
C GLU A 21 -2.66 6.77 -4.56
N GLU A 22 -3.35 7.50 -5.43
CA GLU A 22 -3.65 8.91 -5.24
C GLU A 22 -4.50 9.11 -3.98
N THR A 23 -5.59 8.36 -3.83
CA THR A 23 -6.42 8.49 -2.63
C THR A 23 -5.69 8.05 -1.37
N ILE A 24 -4.85 7.01 -1.41
CA ILE A 24 -4.01 6.64 -0.26
C ILE A 24 -3.10 7.81 0.12
N LYS A 25 -2.46 8.48 -0.85
CA LYS A 25 -1.57 9.62 -0.59
C LYS A 25 -2.31 10.80 0.04
N GLU A 26 -3.51 11.11 -0.44
CA GLU A 26 -4.36 12.18 0.10
C GLU A 26 -4.81 11.86 1.53
N GLU A 27 -5.41 10.68 1.75
CA GLU A 27 -5.98 10.27 3.03
C GLU A 27 -4.92 10.08 4.13
N THR A 28 -3.71 9.70 3.74
CA THR A 28 -2.61 9.44 4.69
C THR A 28 -1.64 10.61 4.83
N SER A 29 -1.96 11.77 4.25
CA SER A 29 -1.12 12.98 4.32
C SER A 29 0.32 12.74 3.83
N GLY A 30 0.46 12.13 2.65
CA GLY A 30 1.74 12.01 1.93
C GLY A 30 2.42 10.65 1.98
N VAL A 31 1.74 9.57 2.39
CA VAL A 31 2.30 8.22 2.22
C VAL A 31 2.25 7.84 0.75
N LYS A 32 3.37 7.33 0.24
CA LYS A 32 3.48 6.84 -1.13
C LYS A 32 3.81 5.36 -1.14
N SER A 33 3.45 4.71 -2.24
CA SER A 33 3.97 3.40 -2.62
C SER A 33 5.46 3.56 -2.90
N ASN A 34 6.32 3.05 -2.00
CA ASN A 34 7.77 3.17 -2.18
C ASN A 34 8.32 2.02 -3.03
N CYS A 35 7.99 0.79 -2.66
CA CYS A 35 8.58 -0.37 -3.30
C CYS A 35 7.65 -1.58 -3.32
N ILE A 36 7.70 -2.34 -4.40
CA ILE A 36 7.12 -3.69 -4.50
C ILE A 36 8.28 -4.66 -4.25
N PRO A 37 8.26 -5.46 -3.18
CA PRO A 37 9.33 -6.42 -2.91
C PRO A 37 9.40 -7.48 -4.01
N PHE A 38 10.62 -7.83 -4.43
CA PHE A 38 10.84 -8.84 -5.50
C PHE A 38 10.48 -10.26 -5.06
N GLU A 39 10.74 -10.62 -3.79
CA GLU A 39 10.27 -11.87 -3.18
C GLU A 39 8.84 -11.71 -2.67
N GLN A 40 7.89 -11.69 -3.61
CA GLN A 40 6.47 -11.75 -3.23
C GLN A 40 6.12 -13.16 -2.76
N SER A 41 5.31 -13.25 -1.71
CA SER A 41 4.65 -14.50 -1.34
C SER A 41 3.90 -15.02 -2.58
N LYS A 42 4.19 -16.27 -2.99
CA LYS A 42 3.64 -16.90 -4.21
C LYS A 42 2.09 -16.89 -4.28
N THR A 43 1.44 -16.58 -3.17
CA THR A 43 -0.01 -16.49 -3.06
C THR A 43 -0.39 -15.15 -2.44
N ILE A 44 -0.54 -14.13 -3.28
CA ILE A 44 -1.22 -12.89 -2.90
C ILE A 44 -2.71 -13.20 -2.84
N SER A 45 -3.16 -13.72 -1.70
CA SER A 45 -4.58 -13.98 -1.41
C SER A 45 -5.10 -12.92 -0.47
N GLY A 46 -5.63 -11.84 -1.03
CA GLY A 46 -6.28 -10.80 -0.25
C GLY A 46 -6.86 -9.69 -1.11
N ASN A 47 -7.45 -8.72 -0.44
CA ASN A 47 -8.09 -7.58 -1.04
C ASN A 47 -7.23 -6.33 -0.87
N CYS A 48 -7.39 -5.39 -1.79
CA CYS A 48 -6.76 -4.09 -1.75
C CYS A 48 -7.17 -3.39 -0.46
N VAL A 49 -6.17 -2.85 0.24
CA VAL A 49 -6.34 -2.16 1.51
C VAL A 49 -7.24 -0.92 1.40
N PHE A 50 -7.42 -0.40 0.18
CA PHE A 50 -8.25 0.77 -0.11
C PHE A 50 -9.62 0.40 -0.71
N CYS A 51 -9.64 -0.17 -1.93
CA CYS A 51 -10.91 -0.41 -2.64
C CYS A 51 -11.57 -1.77 -2.36
N GLY A 52 -10.91 -2.67 -1.63
CA GLY A 52 -11.44 -4.00 -1.34
C GLY A 52 -11.46 -4.98 -2.52
N GLU A 53 -11.03 -4.58 -3.72
CA GLU A 53 -10.89 -5.48 -4.87
C GLU A 53 -9.70 -6.43 -4.72
N LYS A 54 -9.63 -7.48 -5.54
CA LYS A 54 -8.53 -8.46 -5.48
C LYS A 54 -7.17 -7.78 -5.64
N ALA A 55 -6.30 -7.95 -4.63
CA ALA A 55 -4.95 -7.40 -4.66
C ALA A 55 -4.09 -8.14 -5.68
N LYS A 56 -3.25 -7.38 -6.39
CA LYS A 56 -2.27 -7.91 -7.35
C LYS A 56 -0.85 -7.84 -6.83
N TYR A 57 -0.56 -6.87 -5.97
CA TYR A 57 0.79 -6.60 -5.51
C TYR A 57 0.79 -6.39 -3.99
N GLU A 58 1.86 -6.85 -3.37
CA GLU A 58 2.21 -6.44 -2.02
C GLU A 58 3.10 -5.21 -2.13
N VAL A 59 2.67 -4.08 -1.56
CA VAL A 59 3.35 -2.78 -1.70
C VAL A 59 3.77 -2.30 -0.32
N LEU A 60 5.00 -1.82 -0.23
CA LEU A 60 5.52 -1.12 0.93
C LEU A 60 5.17 0.36 0.84
N PHE A 61 4.31 0.79 1.74
CA PHE A 61 3.89 2.18 1.92
C PHE A 61 4.73 2.82 3.04
N ALA A 62 5.30 3.98 2.76
CA ALA A 62 5.93 4.79 3.81
C ALA A 62 5.78 6.28 3.48
N LYS A 63 5.81 7.11 4.52
CA LYS A 63 5.86 8.56 4.36
C LYS A 63 7.30 8.94 4.01
N SER A 64 7.51 9.53 2.84
CA SER A 64 8.79 10.21 2.57
C SER A 64 8.71 11.62 3.14
N TYR A 65 9.81 12.02 3.78
CA TYR A 65 10.08 13.38 4.21
C TYR A 65 9.99 14.39 3.06
#